data_AF-A0A4V2VT25-F1
#
_entry.id   AF-A0A4V2VT25-F1
#
_cell.length_a   1.000
_cell.length_b   1.000
_cell.length_c   1.000
_cell.angle_alpha   90.00
_cell.angle_beta   90.00
_cell.angle_gamma   90.00
#
_symmetry.space_group_name_H-M   'P 1'
#
loop_
_entity.id
_entity.type
_entity.pdbx_description
1 polymer ?
#
loop_
_entity_poly.entity_id
_entity_poly.type
_entity_poly.pdbx_seq_one_letter_code
_entity_poly.pdbx_strand_id
1 'polypeptide(L)'
;LTDTNTRVDELLEQLLDRQNLNAAYLQVVGNRGACGIDKMGVESLVDYLREHNEKLLTSITQGNYSPAAVRRVEIPKDNGSKRLLGIPTVVDRLIQQGISQILTPIYEPEFSDHSYGFRPGRNAHQALIKCRSYIQKGYKYAVDMDLEKFFDRVNHSKLIELLSRKIKDGRLIWLIHKYLRAGVEINGRTIVTTEGVPQGGPLSPLLSNIMLDELDKELESRGHKFVRYADDCAPRMKTVR
;
A
#
# COMPACT_ATOMS: atom_id res chain seq x y z
N LEU A 1 -32.65 6.61 -3.52
CA LEU A 1 -31.95 5.84 -2.46
C LEU A 1 -31.67 4.46 -3.03
N THR A 2 -30.70 4.37 -3.93
CA THR A 2 -30.31 3.15 -4.64
C THR A 2 -28.84 3.28 -5.04
N ASP A 3 -28.09 2.18 -4.97
CA ASP A 3 -26.74 1.96 -5.55
C ASP A 3 -25.46 2.39 -4.80
N THR A 4 -25.38 2.26 -3.48
CA THR A 4 -24.07 2.12 -2.81
C THR A 4 -23.63 0.66 -2.66
N ASN A 5 -24.55 -0.28 -2.53
CA ASN A 5 -24.20 -1.69 -2.28
C ASN A 5 -23.73 -2.41 -3.55
N THR A 6 -24.35 -2.13 -4.70
CA THR A 6 -24.02 -2.74 -6.01
C THR A 6 -22.61 -2.37 -6.51
N ARG A 7 -22.04 -1.24 -6.06
CA ARG A 7 -20.71 -0.76 -6.48
C ARG A 7 -19.53 -1.45 -5.78
N VAL A 8 -19.73 -2.15 -4.67
CA VAL A 8 -18.64 -2.81 -3.94
C VAL A 8 -18.40 -4.25 -4.45
N ASP A 9 -19.38 -4.82 -5.13
CA ASP A 9 -19.33 -6.20 -5.61
C ASP A 9 -18.66 -6.35 -7.00
N GLU A 10 -18.47 -5.24 -7.72
CA GLU A 10 -17.85 -5.18 -9.07
C GLU A 10 -16.51 -4.41 -9.07
N LEU A 11 -15.69 -4.63 -8.04
CA LEU A 11 -14.42 -3.90 -7.88
C LEU A 11 -13.37 -4.35 -8.91
N LEU A 12 -13.40 -5.60 -9.37
CA LEU A 12 -12.52 -6.04 -10.45
C LEU A 12 -12.88 -5.34 -11.78
N GLU A 13 -14.16 -5.16 -12.07
CA GLU A 13 -14.61 -4.43 -13.26
C GLU A 13 -14.17 -2.96 -13.19
N GLN A 14 -14.26 -2.32 -12.03
CA GLN A 14 -13.75 -0.97 -11.80
C GLN A 14 -12.22 -0.88 -11.93
N LEU A 15 -11.49 -1.89 -11.47
CA LEU A 15 -10.04 -1.98 -11.67
C LEU A 15 -9.70 -1.95 -13.16
N LEU A 16 -10.42 -2.75 -13.94
CA LEU A 16 -10.16 -2.97 -15.37
C LEU A 16 -10.81 -1.92 -16.27
N ASP A 17 -11.58 -0.98 -15.69
CA ASP A 17 -12.16 0.13 -16.44
C ASP A 17 -11.05 0.96 -17.12
N ARG A 18 -11.33 1.36 -18.37
CA ARG A 18 -10.36 2.07 -19.20
C ARG A 18 -9.93 3.39 -18.57
N GLN A 19 -10.83 4.11 -17.91
CA GLN A 19 -10.51 5.39 -17.28
C GLN A 19 -9.58 5.18 -16.08
N ASN A 20 -9.86 4.16 -15.26
CA ASN A 20 -9.01 3.79 -14.13
C ASN A 20 -7.61 3.39 -14.60
N LEU A 21 -7.51 2.47 -15.57
CA LEU A 21 -6.20 2.03 -16.10
C LEU A 21 -5.42 3.17 -16.77
N ASN A 22 -6.08 4.09 -17.46
CA ASN A 22 -5.43 5.27 -18.01
C ASN A 22 -4.90 6.21 -16.91
N ALA A 23 -5.66 6.44 -15.85
CA ALA A 23 -5.21 7.23 -14.71
C ALA A 23 -4.01 6.55 -14.01
N ALA A 24 -4.05 5.23 -13.84
CA ALA A 24 -2.94 4.43 -13.32
C ALA A 24 -1.70 4.53 -14.21
N TYR A 25 -1.86 4.46 -15.53
CA TYR A 25 -0.78 4.60 -16.50
C TYR A 25 -0.08 5.96 -16.35
N LEU A 26 -0.85 7.05 -16.33
CA LEU A 26 -0.30 8.40 -16.19
C LEU A 26 0.48 8.58 -14.88
N GLN A 27 -0.02 8.03 -13.77
CA GLN A 27 0.69 8.04 -12.49
C GLN A 27 2.00 7.25 -12.52
N VAL A 28 1.99 6.02 -13.07
CA VAL A 28 3.19 5.17 -13.14
C VAL A 28 4.26 5.79 -14.03
N VAL A 29 3.87 6.37 -15.18
CA VAL A 29 4.79 7.07 -16.08
C VAL A 29 5.33 8.35 -15.43
N GLY A 30 4.47 9.12 -14.76
CA GLY A 30 4.87 10.34 -14.05
C GLY A 30 5.90 10.10 -12.95
N ASN A 31 5.80 8.95 -12.25
CA ASN A 31 6.71 8.58 -11.16
C ASN A 31 8.13 8.17 -11.62
N ARG A 32 8.33 7.85 -12.92
CA ARG A 32 9.65 7.50 -13.51
C ARG A 32 10.46 6.46 -12.72
N GLY A 33 9.80 5.51 -12.07
CA GLY A 33 10.45 4.49 -11.24
C GLY A 33 11.34 3.53 -12.05
N ALA A 34 12.40 3.01 -11.42
CA ALA A 34 13.31 2.05 -12.04
C ALA A 34 12.58 0.79 -12.56
N CYS A 35 13.19 0.07 -13.50
CA CYS A 35 12.62 -1.15 -14.08
C CYS A 35 12.58 -2.31 -13.08
N GLY A 36 11.65 -3.25 -13.29
CA GLY A 36 11.51 -4.47 -12.50
C GLY A 36 12.52 -5.55 -12.91
N ILE A 37 12.20 -6.81 -12.65
CA ILE A 37 13.04 -7.96 -13.05
C ILE A 37 13.11 -8.15 -14.56
N ASP A 38 12.06 -7.75 -15.28
CA ASP A 38 11.91 -7.80 -16.74
C ASP A 38 12.75 -6.74 -17.46
N LYS A 39 13.36 -5.82 -16.71
CA LYS A 39 14.14 -4.67 -17.19
C LYS A 39 13.35 -3.74 -18.12
N MET A 40 12.03 -3.87 -18.20
CA MET A 40 11.19 -3.00 -19.01
C MET A 40 11.12 -1.61 -18.36
N GLY A 41 11.42 -0.57 -19.13
CA GLY A 41 11.28 0.83 -18.70
C GLY A 41 9.83 1.31 -18.81
N VAL A 42 9.51 2.42 -18.13
CA VAL A 42 8.18 3.05 -18.22
C VAL A 42 7.85 3.52 -19.63
N GLU A 43 8.86 3.86 -20.43
CA GLU A 43 8.74 4.32 -21.81
C GLU A 43 8.17 3.23 -22.74
N SER A 44 8.53 1.97 -22.48
CA SER A 44 8.06 0.81 -23.26
C SER A 44 6.68 0.30 -22.85
N LEU A 45 6.10 0.84 -21.77
CA LEU A 45 4.81 0.38 -21.25
C LEU A 45 3.68 0.55 -22.26
N VAL A 46 3.68 1.65 -23.02
CA VAL A 46 2.63 1.94 -24.00
C VAL A 46 2.60 0.91 -25.12
N ASP A 47 3.77 0.52 -25.63
CA ASP A 47 3.88 -0.45 -26.72
C ASP A 47 3.54 -1.85 -26.22
N TYR A 48 4.01 -2.22 -25.02
CA TYR A 48 3.60 -3.45 -24.37
C TYR A 48 2.07 -3.56 -24.23
N LEU A 49 1.40 -2.48 -23.78
CA LEU A 49 -0.05 -2.48 -23.63
C LEU A 49 -0.75 -2.56 -24.99
N ARG A 50 -0.26 -1.88 -26.03
CA ARG A 50 -0.85 -2.00 -27.39
C ARG A 50 -0.86 -3.44 -27.89
N GLU A 51 0.18 -4.21 -27.60
CA GLU A 51 0.33 -5.59 -28.07
C GLU A 51 -0.36 -6.62 -27.16
N HIS A 52 -0.42 -6.37 -25.85
CA HIS A 52 -0.80 -7.39 -24.87
C HIS A 52 -2.02 -7.06 -24.02
N ASN A 53 -2.65 -5.88 -24.17
CA ASN A 53 -3.74 -5.45 -23.30
C ASN A 53 -4.91 -6.43 -23.23
N GLU A 54 -5.43 -6.93 -24.36
CA GLU A 54 -6.57 -7.86 -24.34
C GLU A 54 -6.26 -9.15 -23.59
N LYS A 55 -5.06 -9.71 -23.82
CA LYS A 55 -4.58 -10.91 -23.12
C LYS A 55 -4.38 -10.64 -21.63
N LEU A 56 -3.82 -9.47 -21.28
CA LEU A 56 -3.61 -9.06 -19.90
C LEU A 56 -4.95 -8.96 -19.16
N LEU A 57 -5.90 -8.18 -19.68
CA LEU A 57 -7.22 -8.00 -19.08
C LEU A 57 -7.95 -9.33 -18.93
N THR A 58 -7.98 -10.14 -19.98
CA THR A 58 -8.59 -11.48 -19.95
C THR A 58 -7.97 -12.36 -18.87
N SER A 59 -6.63 -12.34 -18.74
CA SER A 59 -5.94 -13.12 -17.71
C SER A 59 -6.30 -12.67 -16.30
N ILE A 60 -6.51 -11.37 -16.08
CA ILE A 60 -6.91 -10.82 -14.78
C ILE A 60 -8.35 -11.22 -14.48
N THR A 61 -9.27 -11.00 -15.43
CA THR A 61 -10.70 -11.35 -15.29
C THR A 61 -10.90 -12.84 -14.98
N GLN A 62 -10.14 -13.71 -15.63
CA GLN A 62 -10.22 -15.16 -15.41
C GLN A 62 -9.43 -15.64 -14.18
N GLY A 63 -8.72 -14.76 -13.47
CA GLY A 63 -7.89 -15.13 -12.33
C GLY A 63 -6.59 -15.87 -12.66
N ASN A 64 -6.21 -15.91 -13.95
CA ASN A 64 -5.01 -16.57 -14.46
C ASN A 64 -3.75 -15.69 -14.38
N TYR A 65 -3.91 -14.37 -14.21
CA TYR A 65 -2.80 -13.44 -14.03
C TYR A 65 -1.94 -13.81 -12.82
N SER A 66 -0.64 -13.88 -13.01
CA SER A 66 0.34 -14.15 -11.95
C SER A 66 1.35 -13.01 -11.92
N PRO A 67 1.38 -12.19 -10.86
CA PRO A 67 2.35 -11.12 -10.71
C PRO A 67 3.79 -11.61 -10.79
N ALA A 68 4.68 -10.80 -11.33
CA ALA A 68 6.10 -11.12 -11.33
C ALA A 68 6.72 -10.89 -9.95
N ALA A 69 7.79 -11.61 -9.65
CA ALA A 69 8.58 -11.36 -8.45
C ALA A 69 9.16 -9.93 -8.48
N VAL A 70 9.23 -9.28 -7.32
CA VAL A 70 9.79 -7.92 -7.25
C VAL A 70 11.31 -7.97 -7.23
N ARG A 71 11.96 -7.05 -7.93
CA ARG A 71 13.42 -6.95 -7.97
C ARG A 71 13.92 -6.34 -6.66
N ARG A 72 14.75 -7.07 -5.90
CA ARG A 72 15.29 -6.56 -4.64
C ARG A 72 16.45 -5.59 -4.88
N VAL A 73 16.38 -4.43 -4.25
CA VAL A 73 17.41 -3.39 -4.28
C VAL A 73 17.74 -2.98 -2.86
N GLU A 74 19.04 -2.93 -2.55
CA GLU A 74 19.53 -2.41 -1.27
C GLU A 74 19.79 -0.91 -1.41
N ILE A 75 19.14 -0.11 -0.57
CA ILE A 75 19.35 1.33 -0.48
C ILE A 75 20.02 1.62 0.87
N PRO A 76 21.21 2.26 0.89
CA PRO A 76 21.84 2.65 2.13
C PRO A 76 21.02 3.73 2.84
N LYS A 77 20.85 3.59 4.16
CA LYS A 77 20.31 4.66 5.00
C LYS A 77 21.42 5.48 5.62
N ASP A 78 21.07 6.68 6.07
CA ASP A 78 21.98 7.62 6.76
C ASP A 78 22.60 7.03 8.03
N ASN A 79 21.91 6.08 8.69
CA ASN A 79 22.39 5.40 9.89
C ASN A 79 23.29 4.17 9.63
N GLY A 80 23.66 3.92 8.36
CA GLY A 80 24.49 2.78 7.96
C GLY A 80 23.75 1.45 7.80
N SER A 81 22.47 1.37 8.18
CA SER A 81 21.62 0.21 7.88
C SER A 81 21.15 0.22 6.42
N LYS A 82 20.70 -0.92 5.91
CA LYS A 82 20.21 -1.05 4.53
C LYS A 82 18.69 -1.17 4.52
N ARG A 83 18.03 -0.41 3.65
CA ARG A 83 16.62 -0.57 3.33
C ARG A 83 16.50 -1.51 2.12
N LEU A 84 15.65 -2.52 2.25
CA LEU A 84 15.41 -3.49 1.20
C LEU A 84 14.14 -3.10 0.45
N LEU A 85 14.29 -2.57 -0.76
CA LEU A 85 13.18 -2.18 -1.62
C LEU A 85 12.89 -3.30 -2.64
N GLY A 86 11.62 -3.63 -2.82
CA GLY A 86 11.13 -4.49 -3.90
C GLY A 86 10.55 -3.63 -5.01
N ILE A 87 11.17 -3.67 -6.19
CA ILE A 87 10.72 -2.91 -7.37
C ILE A 87 9.91 -3.85 -8.27
N PRO A 88 8.58 -3.70 -8.38
CA PRO A 88 7.77 -4.52 -9.28
C PRO A 88 8.04 -4.17 -10.74
N THR A 89 7.61 -5.05 -11.66
CA THR A 89 7.57 -4.74 -13.09
C THR A 89 6.67 -3.54 -13.36
N VAL A 90 6.84 -2.88 -14.49
CA VAL A 90 6.02 -1.71 -14.81
C VAL A 90 4.54 -2.10 -14.98
N VAL A 91 4.27 -3.29 -15.53
CA VAL A 91 2.92 -3.84 -15.66
C VAL A 91 2.30 -4.10 -14.29
N ASP A 92 3.05 -4.71 -13.37
CA ASP A 92 2.59 -4.92 -12.00
C ASP A 92 2.33 -3.60 -11.28
N ARG A 93 3.17 -2.58 -11.49
CA ARG A 93 2.93 -1.23 -10.94
C ARG A 93 1.66 -0.59 -11.48
N LEU A 94 1.37 -0.74 -12.77
CA LEU A 94 0.13 -0.26 -13.38
C LEU A 94 -1.10 -0.87 -12.68
N ILE A 95 -1.11 -2.20 -12.53
CA ILE A 95 -2.23 -2.91 -11.91
C ILE A 95 -2.33 -2.56 -10.42
N GLN A 96 -1.22 -2.56 -9.68
CA GLN A 96 -1.19 -2.15 -8.27
C GLN A 96 -1.69 -0.72 -8.08
N GLN A 97 -1.32 0.19 -8.98
CA GLN A 97 -1.80 1.57 -8.97
C GLN A 97 -3.31 1.64 -9.24
N GLY A 98 -3.83 0.85 -10.18
CA GLY A 98 -5.27 0.73 -10.43
C GLY A 98 -6.03 0.19 -9.22
N ILE A 99 -5.47 -0.80 -8.51
CA ILE A 99 -6.06 -1.33 -7.27
C ILE A 99 -6.08 -0.24 -6.20
N SER A 100 -4.97 0.49 -6.03
CA SER A 100 -4.89 1.59 -5.07
C SER A 100 -5.93 2.68 -5.36
N GLN A 101 -6.17 3.02 -6.63
CA GLN A 101 -7.15 4.03 -7.02
C GLN A 101 -8.59 3.67 -6.66
N ILE A 102 -8.99 2.41 -6.83
CA ILE A 102 -10.35 1.96 -6.49
C ILE A 102 -10.53 1.73 -4.98
N LEU A 103 -9.46 1.32 -4.28
CA LEU A 103 -9.55 1.03 -2.84
C LEU A 103 -9.39 2.27 -1.96
N THR A 104 -8.66 3.29 -2.42
CA THR A 104 -8.44 4.51 -1.63
C THR A 104 -9.76 5.20 -1.24
N PRO A 105 -10.72 5.45 -2.14
CA PRO A 105 -12.01 6.05 -1.78
C PRO A 105 -12.83 5.22 -0.78
N ILE A 106 -12.58 3.91 -0.69
CA ILE A 106 -13.29 3.01 0.22
C ILE A 106 -12.71 3.10 1.63
N TYR A 107 -11.38 3.12 1.77
CA TYR A 107 -10.71 3.07 3.08
C TYR A 107 -10.37 4.45 3.65
N GLU A 108 -10.11 5.45 2.80
CA GLU A 108 -9.66 6.77 3.24
C GLU A 108 -10.62 7.47 4.22
N PRO A 109 -11.96 7.39 4.07
CA PRO A 109 -12.91 7.96 5.02
C PRO A 109 -12.86 7.34 6.43
N GLU A 110 -12.26 6.16 6.57
CA GLU A 110 -12.27 5.40 7.83
C GLU A 110 -10.96 5.51 8.61
N PHE A 111 -9.88 5.84 7.92
CA PHE A 111 -8.59 6.00 8.56
C PHE A 111 -8.60 7.15 9.56
N SER A 112 -8.08 6.88 10.75
CA SER A 112 -7.93 7.84 11.84
C SER A 112 -7.40 9.20 11.37
N ASP A 113 -7.96 10.29 11.88
CA ASP A 113 -7.46 11.65 11.61
C ASP A 113 -6.03 11.90 12.10
N HIS A 114 -5.50 11.01 12.92
CA HIS A 114 -4.14 11.05 13.46
C HIS A 114 -3.13 10.28 12.59
N SER A 115 -3.59 9.64 11.51
CA SER A 115 -2.75 9.00 10.48
C SER A 115 -2.55 9.94 9.30
N TYR A 116 -1.30 10.18 8.91
CA TYR A 116 -0.92 11.17 7.90
C TYR A 116 -0.11 10.61 6.72
N GLY A 117 0.55 9.46 6.90
CA GLY A 117 1.47 8.92 5.89
C GLY A 117 0.75 8.31 4.70
N PHE A 118 1.24 8.62 3.50
CA PHE A 118 0.75 8.06 2.23
C PHE A 118 -0.77 8.20 1.99
N ARG A 119 -1.37 9.28 2.51
CA ARG A 119 -2.80 9.57 2.37
C ARG A 119 -3.03 10.83 1.52
N PRO A 120 -4.05 10.84 0.64
CA PRO A 120 -4.39 12.02 -0.14
C PRO A 120 -4.69 13.23 0.76
N GLY A 121 -4.14 14.40 0.42
CA GLY A 121 -4.37 15.64 1.18
C GLY A 121 -3.70 15.70 2.56
N ARG A 122 -2.91 14.68 2.94
CA ARG A 122 -2.15 14.63 4.19
C ARG A 122 -0.65 14.69 3.97
N ASN A 123 0.06 15.35 4.87
CA ASN A 123 1.52 15.51 4.77
C ASN A 123 2.22 15.56 6.13
N ALA A 124 3.56 15.45 6.10
CA ALA A 124 4.38 15.43 7.30
C ALA A 124 4.28 16.72 8.12
N HIS A 125 4.10 17.88 7.48
CA HIS A 125 3.93 19.15 8.19
C HIS A 125 2.67 19.17 9.06
N GLN A 126 1.55 18.62 8.57
CA GLN A 126 0.33 18.50 9.38
C GLN A 126 0.54 17.58 10.60
N ALA A 127 1.26 16.47 10.42
CA ALA A 127 1.64 15.58 11.53
C ALA A 127 2.47 16.32 12.59
N LEU A 128 3.47 17.11 12.17
CA LEU A 128 4.30 17.93 13.06
C LEU A 128 3.51 19.01 13.80
N ILE A 129 2.58 19.69 13.11
CA ILE A 129 1.68 20.67 13.73
C ILE A 129 0.83 20.01 14.82
N LYS A 130 0.29 18.81 14.56
CA LYS A 130 -0.48 18.06 15.55
C LYS A 130 0.38 17.67 16.75
N CYS A 131 1.60 17.15 16.51
CA CYS A 131 2.58 16.88 17.56
C CYS A 131 2.85 18.10 18.44
N ARG A 132 3.10 19.27 17.83
CA ARG A 132 3.32 20.54 18.55
C ARG A 132 2.12 20.90 19.43
N SER A 133 0.90 20.70 18.93
CA SER A 133 -0.32 20.96 19.71
C SER A 133 -0.43 20.08 20.96
N TYR A 134 0.04 18.83 20.91
CA TYR A 134 0.06 17.95 22.09
C TYR A 134 1.09 18.41 23.11
N ILE A 135 2.27 18.82 22.68
CA ILE A 135 3.29 19.37 23.57
C ILE A 135 2.76 20.60 24.32
N GLN A 136 2.10 21.52 23.60
CA GLN A 136 1.45 22.71 24.18
C GLN A 136 0.34 22.35 25.19
N LYS A 137 -0.35 21.23 25.00
CA LYS A 137 -1.37 20.70 25.93
C LYS A 137 -0.77 19.93 27.12
N GLY A 138 0.55 19.92 27.27
CA GLY A 138 1.27 19.33 28.41
C GLY A 138 1.69 17.88 28.23
N TYR A 139 1.58 17.31 27.02
CA TYR A 139 2.10 15.97 26.72
C TYR A 139 3.61 16.06 26.41
N LYS A 140 4.43 16.01 27.46
CA LYS A 140 5.88 16.27 27.38
C LYS A 140 6.70 15.06 26.95
N TYR A 141 6.15 13.86 27.09
CA TYR A 141 6.82 12.62 26.73
C TYR A 141 6.19 12.01 25.47
N ALA A 142 7.05 11.51 24.60
CA ALA A 142 6.66 10.70 23.46
C ALA A 142 7.14 9.27 23.69
N VAL A 143 6.31 8.31 23.33
CA VAL A 143 6.75 6.95 23.05
C VAL A 143 7.02 6.93 21.55
N ASP A 144 8.20 6.50 21.16
CA ASP A 144 8.55 6.30 19.77
C ASP A 144 8.35 4.82 19.42
N MET A 145 7.50 4.55 18.43
CA MET A 145 7.23 3.21 17.94
C MET A 145 7.71 3.10 16.50
N ASP A 146 8.85 2.45 16.34
CA ASP A 146 9.39 2.08 15.03
C ASP A 146 8.63 0.85 14.48
N LEU A 147 7.80 1.08 13.46
CA LEU A 147 7.06 0.02 12.76
C LEU A 147 7.77 -0.41 11.47
N GLU A 148 9.04 -0.06 11.23
CA GLU A 148 9.69 -0.47 9.99
C GLU A 148 9.78 -2.01 9.87
N LYS A 149 10.12 -2.68 10.97
CA LYS A 149 10.11 -4.16 11.03
C LYS A 149 8.71 -4.76 10.96
N PHE A 150 7.66 -3.96 11.15
CA PHE A 150 6.28 -4.42 11.01
C PHE A 150 5.98 -4.79 9.56
N PHE A 151 6.43 -3.99 8.60
CA PHE A 151 6.19 -4.26 7.17
C PHE A 151 6.80 -5.57 6.70
N ASP A 152 7.92 -5.99 7.28
CA ASP A 152 8.56 -7.27 6.98
C ASP A 152 7.83 -8.46 7.63
N ARG A 153 6.98 -8.21 8.62
CA ARG A 153 6.29 -9.23 9.45
C ARG A 153 4.78 -9.22 9.33
N VAL A 154 4.22 -8.46 8.39
CA VAL A 154 2.76 -8.43 8.18
C VAL A 154 2.27 -9.82 7.82
N ASN A 155 1.38 -10.37 8.64
CA ASN A 155 0.74 -11.64 8.36
C ASN A 155 -0.27 -11.48 7.21
N HIS A 156 -0.03 -12.19 6.10
CA HIS A 156 -0.89 -12.08 4.91
C HIS A 156 -2.34 -12.50 5.20
N SER A 157 -2.55 -13.56 5.97
CA SER A 157 -3.91 -14.02 6.32
C SER A 157 -4.67 -12.95 7.09
N LYS A 158 -4.01 -12.25 8.02
CA LYS A 158 -4.65 -11.17 8.78
C LYS A 158 -5.00 -9.98 7.89
N LEU A 159 -4.09 -9.59 7.00
CA LEU A 159 -4.35 -8.51 6.04
C LEU A 159 -5.52 -8.86 5.10
N ILE A 160 -5.57 -10.10 4.60
CA ILE A 160 -6.67 -10.59 3.76
C ILE A 160 -7.99 -10.63 4.54
N GLU A 161 -7.98 -11.03 5.81
CA GLU A 161 -9.16 -10.97 6.69
C GLU A 161 -9.69 -9.54 6.79
N LEU A 162 -8.81 -8.56 7.06
CA LEU A 162 -9.19 -7.14 7.15
C LEU A 162 -9.79 -6.63 5.83
N LEU A 163 -9.17 -6.96 4.70
CA LEU A 163 -9.68 -6.60 3.37
C LEU A 163 -11.07 -7.20 3.12
N SER A 164 -11.26 -8.48 3.48
CA SER A 164 -12.50 -9.23 3.25
C SER A 164 -13.69 -8.74 4.10
N ARG A 165 -13.43 -7.97 5.17
CA ARG A 165 -14.50 -7.33 5.95
C ARG A 165 -15.30 -6.37 5.08
N LYS A 166 -14.65 -5.67 4.14
CA LYS A 166 -15.28 -4.67 3.25
C LYS A 166 -15.40 -5.09 1.81
N ILE A 167 -14.31 -5.59 1.25
CA ILE A 167 -14.26 -6.02 -0.14
C ILE A 167 -14.96 -7.37 -0.22
N LYS A 168 -15.98 -7.47 -1.07
CA LYS A 168 -16.71 -8.73 -1.32
C LYS A 168 -16.33 -9.38 -2.64
N ASP A 169 -15.68 -8.65 -3.54
CA ASP A 169 -15.09 -9.21 -4.75
C ASP A 169 -13.88 -10.12 -4.43
N GLY A 170 -14.15 -11.42 -4.37
CA GLY A 170 -13.14 -12.43 -4.10
C GLY A 170 -12.03 -12.51 -5.16
N ARG A 171 -12.30 -12.10 -6.41
CA ARG A 171 -11.29 -12.11 -7.49
C ARG A 171 -10.25 -11.02 -7.24
N LEU A 172 -10.68 -9.84 -6.81
CA LEU A 172 -9.78 -8.76 -6.41
C LEU A 172 -8.95 -9.15 -5.18
N ILE A 173 -9.57 -9.73 -4.15
CA ILE A 173 -8.86 -10.22 -2.96
C ILE A 173 -7.80 -11.25 -3.36
N TRP A 174 -8.15 -12.18 -4.26
CA TRP A 174 -7.22 -13.18 -4.76
C TRP A 174 -6.04 -12.55 -5.52
N LEU A 175 -6.28 -11.52 -6.34
CA LEU A 175 -5.23 -10.78 -7.03
C LEU A 175 -4.27 -10.09 -6.04
N ILE A 176 -4.81 -9.44 -5.01
CA ILE A 176 -3.99 -8.82 -3.93
C ILE A 176 -3.18 -9.88 -3.20
N HIS A 177 -3.79 -11.03 -2.89
CA HIS A 177 -3.10 -12.16 -2.26
C HIS A 177 -1.95 -12.68 -3.12
N LYS A 178 -2.13 -12.76 -4.45
CA LYS A 178 -1.04 -13.11 -5.38
C LYS A 178 0.09 -12.08 -5.34
N TYR A 179 -0.20 -10.77 -5.26
CA TYR A 179 0.84 -9.74 -5.13
C TYR A 179 1.66 -9.88 -3.85
N LEU A 180 1.01 -10.18 -2.73
CA LEU A 180 1.71 -10.41 -1.45
C LEU A 180 2.65 -11.62 -1.52
N ARG A 181 2.29 -12.64 -2.32
CA ARG A 181 3.03 -13.91 -2.47
C ARG A 181 3.95 -13.98 -3.68
N ALA A 182 4.01 -12.93 -4.52
CA ALA A 182 4.77 -12.91 -5.77
C ALA A 182 6.28 -13.17 -5.57
N GLY A 183 6.77 -12.98 -4.34
CA GLY A 183 8.15 -13.24 -3.98
C GLY A 183 9.08 -12.10 -4.36
N VAL A 184 10.34 -12.26 -3.99
CA VAL A 184 11.44 -11.35 -4.29
C VAL A 184 12.49 -12.09 -5.12
N GLU A 185 13.01 -11.45 -6.15
CA GLU A 185 14.17 -11.97 -6.88
C GLU A 185 15.45 -11.42 -6.24
N ILE A 186 16.36 -12.33 -5.86
CA ILE A 186 17.70 -12.02 -5.36
C ILE A 186 18.70 -12.84 -6.18
N ASN A 187 19.59 -12.16 -6.91
CA ASN A 187 20.64 -12.79 -7.72
C ASN A 187 20.12 -13.88 -8.68
N GLY A 188 19.00 -13.62 -9.36
CA GLY A 188 18.37 -14.56 -10.30
C GLY A 188 17.64 -15.73 -9.65
N ARG A 189 17.47 -15.74 -8.31
CA ARG A 189 16.65 -16.73 -7.60
C ARG A 189 15.41 -16.07 -7.02
N THR A 190 14.24 -16.64 -7.34
CA THR A 190 12.97 -16.23 -6.75
C THR A 190 12.82 -16.86 -5.38
N ILE A 191 12.70 -16.02 -4.35
CA ILE A 191 12.41 -16.43 -2.97
C ILE A 191 10.96 -16.08 -2.70
N VAL A 192 10.18 -17.08 -2.30
CA VAL A 192 8.77 -16.87 -1.94
C VAL A 192 8.67 -16.05 -0.66
N THR A 193 7.83 -15.03 -0.68
CA THR A 193 7.53 -14.21 0.49
C THR A 193 6.38 -14.86 1.26
N THR A 194 6.64 -15.29 2.50
CA THR A 194 5.64 -15.90 3.39
C THR A 194 4.99 -14.90 4.34
N GLU A 195 5.64 -13.76 4.58
CA GLU A 195 5.18 -12.68 5.43
C GLU A 195 5.71 -11.33 4.92
N GLY A 196 5.03 -10.26 5.30
CA GLY A 196 5.41 -8.90 4.97
C GLY A 196 4.81 -8.36 3.67
N VAL A 197 4.85 -7.05 3.50
CA VAL A 197 4.38 -6.33 2.31
C VAL A 197 5.58 -5.80 1.54
N PRO A 198 5.71 -6.07 0.22
CA PRO A 198 6.84 -5.58 -0.57
C PRO A 198 6.94 -4.05 -0.51
N GLN A 199 8.03 -3.51 0.03
CA GLN A 199 8.25 -2.06 0.05
C GLN A 199 8.60 -1.58 -1.37
N GLY A 200 7.83 -0.65 -1.95
CA GLY A 200 8.13 -0.07 -3.28
C GLY A 200 7.04 -0.28 -4.34
N GLY A 201 6.02 -1.08 -4.04
CA GLY A 201 4.80 -1.18 -4.85
C GLY A 201 3.82 -0.02 -4.58
N PRO A 202 3.10 0.50 -5.60
CA PRO A 202 2.08 1.54 -5.39
C PRO A 202 0.94 1.14 -4.44
N LEU A 203 0.66 -0.16 -4.32
CA LEU A 203 -0.39 -0.69 -3.46
C LEU A 203 0.05 -0.83 -1.99
N SER A 204 1.34 -1.01 -1.75
CA SER A 204 1.90 -1.35 -0.44
C SER A 204 1.59 -0.33 0.66
N PRO A 205 1.68 1.00 0.42
CA PRO A 205 1.35 1.99 1.44
C PRO A 205 -0.11 1.91 1.91
N LEU A 206 -1.05 1.69 0.99
CA LEU A 206 -2.47 1.57 1.32
C LEU A 206 -2.72 0.33 2.17
N LEU A 207 -2.21 -0.84 1.76
CA LEU A 207 -2.34 -2.09 2.53
C LEU A 207 -1.80 -1.97 3.94
N SER A 208 -0.71 -1.22 4.09
CA SER A 208 -0.09 -1.00 5.39
C SER A 208 -0.92 -0.07 6.27
N ASN A 209 -1.51 0.98 5.70
CA ASN A 209 -2.47 1.82 6.42
C ASN A 209 -3.71 1.02 6.85
N ILE A 210 -4.21 0.11 6.01
CA ILE A 210 -5.33 -0.79 6.37
C ILE A 210 -4.97 -1.65 7.58
N MET A 211 -3.77 -2.21 7.62
CA MET A 211 -3.32 -3.02 8.74
C MET A 211 -3.12 -2.18 10.02
N LEU A 212 -2.50 -1.00 9.89
CA LEU A 212 -2.18 -0.11 11.02
C LEU A 212 -3.41 0.65 11.54
N ASP A 213 -4.50 0.70 10.78
CA ASP A 213 -5.74 1.30 11.24
C ASP A 213 -6.36 0.54 12.43
N GLU A 214 -6.14 -0.78 12.56
CA GLU A 214 -6.54 -1.52 13.76
C GLU A 214 -5.77 -1.04 15.01
N LEU A 215 -4.50 -0.65 14.85
CA LEU A 215 -3.71 -0.04 15.93
C LEU A 215 -4.22 1.37 16.24
N ASP A 216 -4.48 2.17 15.22
CA ASP A 216 -4.99 3.54 15.39
C ASP A 216 -6.31 3.53 16.17
N LYS A 217 -7.25 2.66 15.79
CA LYS A 217 -8.54 2.47 16.48
C LYS A 217 -8.35 2.03 17.94
N GLU A 218 -7.38 1.17 18.22
CA GLU A 218 -7.08 0.73 19.59
C GLU A 218 -6.44 1.85 20.44
N LEU A 219 -5.60 2.69 19.83
CA LEU A 219 -5.06 3.86 20.53
C LEU A 219 -6.16 4.90 20.81
N GLU A 220 -7.09 5.10 19.87
CA GLU A 220 -8.24 5.98 20.04
C GLU A 220 -9.21 5.47 21.11
N SER A 221 -9.52 4.16 21.12
CA SER A 221 -10.41 3.54 22.10
C SER A 221 -9.88 3.68 23.53
N ARG A 222 -8.55 3.63 23.69
CA ARG A 222 -7.85 3.87 24.97
C ARG A 222 -7.68 5.35 25.32
N GLY A 223 -8.11 6.26 24.44
CA GLY A 223 -8.01 7.71 24.64
C GLY A 223 -6.59 8.27 24.50
N HIS A 224 -5.65 7.50 23.95
CA HIS A 224 -4.28 7.95 23.74
C HIS A 224 -4.22 9.07 22.68
N LYS A 225 -3.26 9.98 22.85
CA LYS A 225 -2.95 10.99 21.83
C LYS A 225 -1.75 10.50 21.06
N PHE A 226 -1.88 10.37 19.75
CA PHE A 226 -0.80 9.90 18.90
C PHE A 226 -0.81 10.65 17.57
N VAL A 227 0.29 10.51 16.86
CA VAL A 227 0.45 10.93 15.46
C VAL A 227 1.18 9.79 14.78
N ARG A 228 0.65 9.32 13.65
CA ARG A 228 1.26 8.28 12.83
C ARG A 228 1.56 8.81 11.43
N TYR A 229 2.77 8.61 10.97
CA TYR A 229 3.19 8.91 9.61
C TYR A 229 3.89 7.67 9.03
N ALA A 230 3.20 6.92 8.17
CA ALA A 230 3.73 5.69 7.59
C ALA A 230 4.12 4.68 8.69
N ASP A 231 5.40 4.29 8.72
CA ASP A 231 6.09 3.48 9.73
C ASP A 231 6.18 4.17 11.09
N ASP A 232 6.34 5.49 11.09
CA ASP A 232 6.69 6.22 12.30
C ASP A 232 5.41 6.54 13.08
N CYS A 233 5.28 5.96 14.27
CA CYS A 233 4.20 6.27 15.19
C CYS A 233 4.76 6.85 16.49
N ALA A 234 4.31 8.05 16.85
CA ALA A 234 4.75 8.73 18.08
C ALA A 234 3.59 8.97 19.06
N PRO A 235 3.16 7.95 19.84
CA PRO A 235 2.25 8.14 20.96
C PRO A 235 2.76 9.18 21.97
N ARG A 236 1.87 9.94 22.60
CA ARG A 236 2.18 11.02 23.54
C ARG A 236 1.54 10.77 24.90
N MET A 237 2.31 10.95 25.97
CA MET A 237 1.86 10.74 27.36
C MET A 237 1.93 12.03 28.18
N LYS A 238 0.99 12.18 29.13
CA LYS A 238 1.05 13.17 30.22
C LYS A 238 1.70 12.54 31.44
N THR A 239 2.40 13.36 32.22
CA THR A 239 2.84 12.96 33.56
C THR A 239 1.61 12.69 34.43
N VAL A 240 1.50 11.51 35.00
CA VAL A 240 0.68 11.29 36.20
C VAL A 240 1.53 11.78 37.36
N ARG A 241 1.09 12.85 38.02
CA ARG A 241 1.55 13.21 39.36
C ARG A 241 0.55 12.65 40.36
#